data_AF-A0A661WDA0-F1
#
_entry.id   AF-A0A661WDA0-F1
#
_cell.length_a   1.000
_cell.length_b   1.000
_cell.length_c   1.000
_cell.angle_alpha   90.00
_cell.angle_beta   90.00
_cell.angle_gamma   90.00
#
_symmetry.space_group_name_H-M   'P 1'
#
loop_
_entity.id
_entity.type
_entity.pdbx_description
1 polymer ?
#
loop_
_entity_poly.entity_id
_entity_poly.type
_entity_poly.pdbx_seq_one_letter_code
_entity_poly.pdbx_strand_id
1 'polypeptide(L)'
;MNRDKLGLLLASVNQRITDLNTDSVPARLLINDPTLWTQDPAGQEEIKIRLGWLKLPETSRELAKETMKFAQEVKDAGIKKVLLLGMGGSSLGPEVMSLTFEADFPLPEGEGGGVRAFAILDSTDPAQVAEARKDFPPDETLYIVASKSGGTAETMSAYYYFWEQSGEDGSHFVAITDPDSNLEKMAIERNFRKIFMADSTVGGRYSALTAFGLVPAALMGIDANRALTSASTVMNDTEDALFLGA
;
A
#
# COMPACT_ATOMS: atom_id res chain seq x y z
N MET A 1 -15.62 21.07 8.62
CA MET A 1 -16.76 21.54 7.81
C MET A 1 -17.73 22.26 8.74
N ASN A 2 -18.14 23.49 8.46
CA ASN A 2 -19.07 24.21 9.35
C ASN A 2 -20.50 23.67 9.13
N ARG A 3 -20.99 22.84 10.06
CA ARG A 3 -22.29 22.16 9.99
C ARG A 3 -23.47 23.14 9.92
N ASP A 4 -23.30 24.35 10.44
CA ASP A 4 -24.32 25.40 10.41
C ASP A 4 -24.60 25.93 8.98
N LYS A 5 -23.77 25.55 8.00
CA LYS A 5 -23.96 25.93 6.58
C LYS A 5 -24.78 24.91 5.77
N LEU A 6 -25.36 23.89 6.41
CA LEU A 6 -26.15 22.85 5.73
C LEU A 6 -27.58 23.30 5.35
N GLY A 7 -28.03 24.46 5.83
CA GLY A 7 -29.33 25.03 5.47
C GLY A 7 -30.48 24.06 5.76
N LEU A 8 -31.34 23.81 4.76
CA LEU A 8 -32.51 22.93 4.89
C LEU A 8 -32.14 21.46 5.19
N LEU A 9 -30.91 21.03 4.92
CA LEU A 9 -30.46 19.66 5.16
C LEU A 9 -30.05 19.41 6.61
N LEU A 10 -29.83 20.46 7.42
CA LEU A 10 -29.29 20.35 8.77
C LEU A 10 -30.13 19.40 9.65
N ALA A 11 -31.45 19.56 9.63
CA ALA A 11 -32.35 18.72 10.42
C ALA A 11 -32.27 17.24 10.01
N SER A 12 -32.30 16.96 8.70
CA SER A 12 -32.20 15.58 8.19
C SER A 12 -30.85 14.93 8.47
N VAL A 13 -29.76 15.70 8.40
CA VAL A 13 -28.41 15.21 8.69
C VAL A 13 -28.27 14.91 10.18
N ASN A 14 -28.73 15.81 11.05
CA ASN A 14 -28.70 15.60 12.50
C ASN A 14 -29.51 14.38 12.91
N GLN A 15 -30.72 14.22 12.36
CA GLN A 15 -31.53 13.02 12.64
C GLN A 15 -30.80 11.76 12.20
N ARG A 16 -30.21 11.74 10.99
CA ARG A 16 -29.47 10.57 10.51
C ARG A 16 -28.27 10.23 11.39
N ILE A 17 -27.54 11.24 11.89
CA ILE A 17 -26.44 11.03 12.84
C ILE A 17 -26.96 10.43 14.15
N THR A 18 -28.07 10.95 14.69
CA THR A 18 -28.72 10.38 15.88
C THR A 18 -29.12 8.92 15.68
N ASP A 19 -29.68 8.57 14.53
CA ASP A 19 -30.06 7.19 14.22
C ASP A 19 -28.83 6.27 14.18
N LEU A 20 -27.76 6.69 13.48
CA LEU A 20 -26.51 5.93 13.39
C LEU A 20 -25.84 5.72 14.75
N ASN A 21 -25.88 6.73 15.63
CA ASN A 21 -25.36 6.63 16.99
C ASN A 21 -26.22 5.71 17.86
N THR A 22 -27.56 5.78 17.73
CA THR A 22 -28.48 4.89 18.42
C THR A 22 -28.22 3.42 18.08
N ASP A 23 -27.98 3.14 16.79
CA ASP A 23 -27.65 1.81 16.28
C ASP A 23 -26.20 1.39 16.54
N SER A 24 -25.43 2.23 17.24
CA SER A 24 -24.01 2.04 17.56
C SER A 24 -23.14 1.74 16.33
N VAL A 25 -23.50 2.29 15.17
CA VAL A 25 -22.82 2.02 13.89
C VAL A 25 -21.31 2.31 13.96
N PRO A 26 -20.84 3.43 14.54
CA PRO A 26 -19.41 3.68 14.71
C PRO A 26 -18.65 2.56 15.44
N ALA A 27 -19.11 2.19 16.64
CA ALA A 27 -18.48 1.16 17.46
C ALA A 27 -18.48 -0.20 16.75
N ARG A 28 -19.61 -0.53 16.11
CA ARG A 28 -19.81 -1.78 15.36
C ARG A 28 -18.91 -1.84 14.14
N LEU A 29 -18.69 -0.72 13.45
CA LEU A 29 -17.74 -0.62 12.33
C LEU A 29 -16.31 -0.94 12.78
N LEU A 30 -15.85 -0.37 13.90
CA LEU A 30 -14.50 -0.55 14.43
C LEU A 30 -14.20 -2.01 14.87
N ILE A 31 -15.23 -2.75 15.30
CA ILE A 31 -15.10 -4.17 15.64
C ILE A 31 -15.35 -5.11 14.45
N ASN A 32 -15.44 -4.57 13.24
CA ASN A 32 -15.72 -5.28 11.99
C ASN A 32 -17.06 -6.04 12.01
N ASP A 33 -18.11 -5.50 12.63
CA ASP A 33 -19.44 -6.14 12.66
C ASP A 33 -20.08 -6.13 11.25
N PRO A 34 -20.19 -7.30 10.59
CA PRO A 34 -20.69 -7.37 9.23
C PRO A 34 -22.23 -7.24 9.16
N THR A 35 -22.91 -7.38 10.29
CA THR A 35 -24.38 -7.29 10.38
C THR A 35 -24.91 -5.88 10.11
N LEU A 36 -24.01 -4.88 10.06
CA LEU A 36 -24.30 -3.53 9.60
C LEU A 36 -24.75 -3.47 8.12
N TRP A 37 -24.35 -4.45 7.29
CA TRP A 37 -24.72 -4.46 5.87
C TRP A 37 -25.57 -5.67 5.48
N THR A 38 -25.36 -6.84 6.08
CA THR A 38 -26.10 -8.04 5.68
C THR A 38 -26.27 -9.07 6.80
N GLN A 39 -27.39 -9.78 6.75
CA GLN A 39 -27.67 -10.95 7.59
C GLN A 39 -27.28 -12.27 6.89
N ASP A 40 -26.91 -12.22 5.60
CA ASP A 40 -26.45 -13.37 4.85
C ASP A 40 -25.03 -13.79 5.28
N PRO A 41 -24.80 -15.04 5.72
CA PRO A 41 -23.49 -15.49 6.19
C PRO A 41 -22.37 -15.35 5.16
N ALA A 42 -22.64 -15.59 3.87
CA ALA A 42 -21.61 -15.46 2.83
C ALA A 42 -21.18 -14.01 2.64
N GLY A 43 -22.15 -13.08 2.60
CA GLY A 43 -21.86 -11.64 2.60
C GLY A 43 -21.14 -11.17 3.85
N GLN A 44 -21.40 -11.78 5.02
CA GLN A 44 -20.70 -11.41 6.26
C GLN A 44 -19.22 -11.75 6.23
N GLU A 45 -18.85 -12.91 5.68
CA GLU A 45 -17.44 -13.27 5.50
C GLU A 45 -16.72 -12.31 4.55
N GLU A 46 -17.39 -11.90 3.46
CA GLU A 46 -16.85 -10.89 2.54
C GLU A 46 -16.64 -9.53 3.24
N ILE A 47 -17.58 -9.09 4.08
CA ILE A 47 -17.46 -7.80 4.78
C ILE A 47 -16.31 -7.81 5.78
N LYS A 48 -16.13 -8.91 6.53
CA LYS A 48 -14.97 -9.04 7.45
C LYS A 48 -13.65 -8.88 6.69
N ILE A 49 -13.55 -9.47 5.50
CA ILE A 49 -12.41 -9.32 4.57
C ILE A 49 -12.31 -7.89 4.01
N ARG A 50 -13.39 -7.12 3.92
CA ARG A 50 -13.36 -5.74 3.39
C ARG A 50 -13.09 -4.69 4.46
N LEU A 51 -13.09 -5.07 5.74
CA LEU A 51 -12.86 -4.17 6.89
C LEU A 51 -11.51 -4.37 7.57
N GLY A 52 -10.65 -5.29 7.11
CA GLY A 52 -9.34 -5.53 7.73
C GLY A 52 -8.44 -4.29 7.77
N TRP A 53 -8.64 -3.35 6.84
CA TRP A 53 -7.89 -2.10 6.77
C TRP A 53 -7.99 -1.22 8.03
N LEU A 54 -9.10 -1.35 8.79
CA LEU A 54 -9.33 -0.59 10.01
C LEU A 54 -8.32 -0.91 11.12
N LYS A 55 -7.61 -2.04 11.04
CA LYS A 55 -6.66 -2.45 12.10
C LYS A 55 -5.20 -2.31 11.69
N LEU A 56 -4.93 -1.85 10.46
CA LEU A 56 -3.57 -1.76 9.92
C LEU A 56 -2.62 -0.87 10.72
N PRO A 57 -3.06 0.28 11.28
CA PRO A 57 -2.16 1.10 12.10
C PRO A 57 -1.54 0.34 13.29
N GLU A 58 -2.24 -0.66 13.81
CA GLU A 58 -1.76 -1.56 14.86
C GLU A 58 -1.09 -2.81 14.29
N THR A 59 -1.74 -3.51 13.36
CA THR A 59 -1.29 -4.83 12.90
C THR A 59 -0.06 -4.76 12.00
N SER A 60 0.20 -3.63 11.34
CA SER A 60 1.33 -3.47 10.43
C SER A 60 2.61 -2.95 11.10
N ARG A 61 2.66 -2.83 12.43
CA ARG A 61 3.84 -2.29 13.15
C ARG A 61 5.08 -3.17 13.02
N GLU A 62 4.94 -4.49 13.08
CA GLU A 62 6.08 -5.39 12.86
C GLU A 62 6.54 -5.36 11.40
N LEU A 63 5.59 -5.29 10.46
CA LEU A 63 5.90 -5.10 9.05
C LEU A 63 6.67 -3.79 8.81
N ALA A 64 6.29 -2.67 9.42
CA ALA A 64 7.01 -1.41 9.29
C ALA A 64 8.47 -1.50 9.75
N LYS A 65 8.75 -2.22 10.84
CA LYS A 65 10.14 -2.48 11.27
C LYS A 65 10.90 -3.30 10.24
N GLU A 66 10.24 -4.32 9.69
CA GLU A 66 10.81 -5.17 8.66
C GLU A 66 11.11 -4.40 7.37
N THR A 67 10.20 -3.52 6.91
CA THR A 67 10.39 -2.74 5.69
C THR A 67 11.51 -1.72 5.83
N MET A 68 11.64 -1.06 6.98
CA MET A 68 12.76 -0.15 7.24
C MET A 68 14.10 -0.88 7.27
N LYS A 69 14.17 -2.06 7.89
CA LYS A 69 15.38 -2.90 7.85
C LYS A 69 15.73 -3.27 6.41
N PHE A 70 14.74 -3.71 5.64
CA PHE A 70 14.91 -4.05 4.24
C PHE A 70 15.39 -2.86 3.40
N ALA A 71 14.85 -1.66 3.62
CA ALA A 71 15.31 -0.45 2.94
C ALA A 71 16.79 -0.16 3.21
N GLN A 72 17.25 -0.37 4.45
CA GLN A 72 18.67 -0.27 4.78
C GLN A 72 19.52 -1.33 4.05
N GLU A 73 19.06 -2.59 4.00
CA GLU A 73 19.73 -3.66 3.25
C GLU A 73 19.86 -3.34 1.75
N VAL A 74 18.82 -2.74 1.15
CA VAL A 74 18.81 -2.27 -0.25
C VAL A 74 19.83 -1.14 -0.45
N LYS A 75 19.88 -0.19 0.48
CA LYS A 75 20.86 0.91 0.47
C LYS A 75 22.30 0.41 0.59
N ASP A 76 22.55 -0.52 1.51
CA ASP A 76 23.87 -1.12 1.74
C ASP A 76 24.34 -1.94 0.54
N ALA A 77 23.41 -2.52 -0.23
CA ALA A 77 23.68 -3.19 -1.50
C ALA A 77 24.00 -2.22 -2.66
N GLY A 78 23.99 -0.90 -2.43
CA GLY A 78 24.31 0.12 -3.43
C GLY A 78 23.21 0.37 -4.46
N ILE A 79 21.99 -0.13 -4.23
CA ILE A 79 20.83 0.12 -5.09
C ILE A 79 20.43 1.59 -4.94
N LYS A 80 20.23 2.26 -6.07
CA LYS A 80 19.93 3.69 -6.12
C LYS A 80 18.54 4.01 -6.60
N LYS A 81 17.89 3.09 -7.30
CA LYS A 81 16.60 3.33 -7.95
C LYS A 81 15.62 2.21 -7.65
N VAL A 82 14.35 2.54 -7.62
CA VAL A 82 13.26 1.58 -7.49
C VAL A 82 12.22 1.82 -8.57
N LEU A 83 11.87 0.75 -9.28
CA LEU A 83 10.74 0.77 -10.22
C LEU A 83 9.68 -0.20 -9.72
N LEU A 84 8.50 0.33 -9.38
CA LEU A 84 7.35 -0.48 -8.98
C LEU A 84 6.54 -0.87 -10.22
N LEU A 85 6.44 -2.18 -10.45
CA LEU A 85 5.62 -2.80 -11.49
C LEU A 85 4.28 -3.20 -10.86
N GLY A 86 3.21 -2.45 -11.13
CA GLY A 86 1.95 -2.64 -10.44
C GLY A 86 0.87 -1.71 -10.95
N MET A 87 -0.40 -2.08 -10.77
CA MET A 87 -1.55 -1.26 -11.16
C MET A 87 -2.57 -1.11 -10.04
N GLY A 88 -3.34 -0.02 -10.11
CA GLY A 88 -4.47 0.26 -9.25
C GLY A 88 -4.08 0.32 -7.77
N GLY A 89 -4.72 -0.52 -6.94
CA GLY A 89 -4.46 -0.54 -5.50
C GLY A 89 -3.04 -0.94 -5.11
N SER A 90 -2.26 -1.55 -6.02
CA SER A 90 -0.87 -1.93 -5.77
C SER A 90 0.13 -0.81 -6.06
N SER A 91 -0.29 0.29 -6.70
CA SER A 91 0.60 1.36 -7.17
C SER A 91 0.19 2.77 -6.75
N LEU A 92 -1.11 3.08 -6.66
CA LEU A 92 -1.59 4.43 -6.38
C LEU A 92 -1.20 4.97 -5.00
N GLY A 93 -1.18 4.11 -3.98
CA GLY A 93 -0.70 4.50 -2.63
C GLY A 93 0.76 4.95 -2.66
N PRO A 94 1.67 4.09 -3.16
CA PRO A 94 3.06 4.46 -3.44
C PRO A 94 3.24 5.71 -4.31
N GLU A 95 2.44 5.88 -5.36
CA GLU A 95 2.50 7.05 -6.25
C GLU A 95 2.13 8.35 -5.55
N VAL A 96 1.04 8.35 -4.76
CA VAL A 96 0.70 9.52 -3.94
C VAL A 96 1.83 9.85 -2.97
N MET A 97 2.45 8.84 -2.37
CA MET A 97 3.59 9.04 -1.48
C MET A 97 4.80 9.62 -2.22
N SER A 98 5.15 9.11 -3.40
CA SER A 98 6.30 9.63 -4.17
C SER A 98 6.11 11.09 -4.56
N LEU A 99 4.91 11.45 -5.02
CA LEU A 99 4.56 12.82 -5.39
C LEU A 99 4.47 13.77 -4.19
N THR A 100 3.98 13.30 -3.05
CA THR A 100 3.77 14.13 -1.85
C THR A 100 5.07 14.36 -1.07
N PHE A 101 5.90 13.32 -0.96
CA PHE A 101 7.15 13.36 -0.21
C PHE A 101 8.36 13.61 -1.10
N GLU A 102 8.12 14.05 -2.35
CA GLU A 102 9.17 14.51 -3.24
C GLU A 102 10.27 13.45 -3.46
N ALA A 103 9.87 12.18 -3.62
CA ALA A 103 10.80 11.05 -3.78
C ALA A 103 11.66 11.12 -5.07
N ASP A 104 11.30 12.03 -5.99
CA ASP A 104 12.07 12.37 -7.20
C ASP A 104 13.09 13.49 -6.99
N PHE A 105 13.16 14.08 -5.79
CA PHE A 105 14.19 15.07 -5.52
C PHE A 105 15.48 14.33 -5.14
N PRO A 106 16.59 14.58 -5.86
CA PRO A 106 17.88 14.06 -5.47
C PRO A 106 18.23 14.67 -4.12
N LEU A 107 17.98 13.90 -3.08
CA LEU A 107 18.52 14.15 -1.76
C LEU A 107 20.05 14.23 -1.93
N PRO A 108 20.71 15.28 -1.38
CA PRO A 108 22.17 15.37 -1.39
C PRO A 108 22.78 14.05 -0.92
N GLU A 109 23.93 13.65 -1.49
CA GLU A 109 24.60 12.42 -1.03
C GLU A 109 24.79 12.45 0.49
N GLY A 110 24.10 11.54 1.18
CA GLY A 110 24.15 11.42 2.64
C GLY A 110 22.98 12.03 3.42
N GLU A 111 22.11 12.84 2.81
CA GLU A 111 20.98 13.46 3.50
C GLU A 111 19.64 12.81 3.11
N GLY A 112 19.35 11.65 3.71
CA GLY A 112 18.04 11.00 3.67
C GLY A 112 18.13 9.49 3.47
N GLY A 113 17.13 8.78 3.98
CA GLY A 113 17.16 7.32 4.14
C GLY A 113 16.89 6.53 2.86
N GLY A 114 16.26 7.14 1.87
CA GLY A 114 15.68 6.44 0.72
C GLY A 114 16.57 6.31 -0.52
N VAL A 115 16.00 5.69 -1.55
CA VAL A 115 16.57 5.62 -2.90
C VAL A 115 16.58 6.98 -3.59
N ARG A 116 17.43 7.15 -4.61
CA ARG A 116 17.62 8.41 -5.35
C ARG A 116 16.51 8.70 -6.36
N ALA A 117 15.79 7.67 -6.80
CA ALA A 117 14.65 7.79 -7.70
C ALA A 117 13.66 6.65 -7.46
N PHE A 118 12.37 6.96 -7.51
CA PHE A 118 11.29 5.99 -7.37
C PHE A 118 10.24 6.28 -8.45
N ALA A 119 9.89 5.29 -9.26
CA ALA A 119 8.80 5.42 -10.22
C ALA A 119 7.85 4.23 -10.20
N ILE A 120 6.69 4.43 -10.80
CA ILE A 120 5.67 3.42 -11.02
C ILE A 120 5.61 3.16 -12.53
N LEU A 121 5.56 1.89 -12.92
CA LEU A 121 5.18 1.46 -14.25
C LEU A 121 3.86 0.68 -14.15
N ASP A 122 2.79 1.35 -14.51
CA ASP A 122 1.40 0.84 -14.50
C ASP A 122 0.81 0.79 -15.93
N SER A 123 1.64 0.97 -16.95
CA SER A 123 1.24 1.05 -18.35
C SER A 123 1.86 -0.08 -19.19
N THR A 124 1.14 -0.50 -20.23
CA THR A 124 1.65 -1.43 -21.26
C THR A 124 2.05 -0.72 -22.56
N ASP A 125 2.02 0.61 -22.57
CA ASP A 125 2.50 1.43 -23.69
C ASP A 125 4.01 1.19 -23.92
N PRO A 126 4.43 0.69 -25.09
CA PRO A 126 5.83 0.42 -25.36
C PRO A 126 6.76 1.62 -25.20
N ALA A 127 6.28 2.84 -25.43
CA ALA A 127 7.08 4.05 -25.27
C ALA A 127 7.40 4.30 -23.78
N GLN A 128 6.39 4.15 -22.91
CA GLN A 128 6.56 4.31 -21.47
C GLN A 128 7.43 3.21 -20.87
N VAL A 129 7.27 1.96 -21.34
CA VAL A 129 8.12 0.83 -20.92
C VAL A 129 9.58 1.07 -21.33
N ALA A 130 9.81 1.57 -22.55
CA ALA A 130 11.16 1.88 -23.03
C ALA A 130 11.81 3.03 -22.25
N GLU A 131 11.03 4.06 -21.91
CA GLU A 131 11.49 5.17 -21.05
C GLU A 131 11.82 4.68 -19.64
N ALA A 132 10.93 3.90 -19.00
CA ALA A 132 11.19 3.29 -17.71
C ALA A 132 12.46 2.44 -17.73
N ARG A 133 12.70 1.64 -18.78
CA ARG A 133 13.94 0.85 -18.91
C ARG A 133 15.19 1.70 -19.03
N LYS A 134 15.11 2.85 -19.70
CA LYS A 134 16.23 3.78 -19.84
C LYS A 134 16.56 4.43 -18.49
N ASP A 135 15.54 4.84 -17.75
CA ASP A 135 15.70 5.58 -16.50
C ASP A 135 15.98 4.68 -15.31
N PHE A 136 15.54 3.43 -15.36
CA PHE A 136 15.71 2.40 -14.33
C PHE A 136 16.46 1.19 -14.90
N PRO A 137 17.78 1.31 -15.17
CA PRO A 137 18.57 0.19 -15.67
C PRO A 137 18.84 -0.85 -14.55
N PRO A 138 18.98 -2.14 -14.88
CA PRO A 138 19.10 -3.20 -13.87
C PRO A 138 20.26 -3.08 -12.88
N ASP A 139 21.40 -2.51 -13.30
CA ASP A 139 22.64 -2.42 -12.52
C ASP A 139 22.53 -1.57 -11.25
N GLU A 140 21.55 -0.67 -11.18
CA GLU A 140 21.30 0.18 -10.01
C GLU A 140 19.84 0.19 -9.53
N THR A 141 18.99 -0.68 -10.10
CA THR A 141 17.54 -0.70 -9.86
C THR A 141 17.10 -1.95 -9.11
N LEU A 142 16.20 -1.75 -8.14
CA LEU A 142 15.34 -2.77 -7.58
C LEU A 142 13.94 -2.69 -8.21
N TYR A 143 13.45 -3.80 -8.76
CA TYR A 143 12.11 -3.91 -9.30
C TYR A 143 11.16 -4.51 -8.26
N ILE A 144 10.06 -3.82 -7.96
CA ILE A 144 9.00 -4.33 -7.09
C ILE A 144 7.88 -4.87 -7.98
N VAL A 145 7.66 -6.17 -7.98
CA VAL A 145 6.51 -6.80 -8.66
C VAL A 145 5.34 -6.85 -7.67
N ALA A 146 4.37 -5.97 -7.87
CA ALA A 146 3.27 -5.72 -6.93
C ALA A 146 1.92 -6.15 -7.51
N SER A 147 1.46 -7.35 -7.15
CA SER A 147 0.20 -7.91 -7.64
C SER A 147 -0.40 -8.87 -6.63
N LYS A 148 -1.54 -8.50 -6.02
CA LYS A 148 -2.20 -9.32 -5.00
C LYS A 148 -2.53 -10.73 -5.49
N SER A 149 -3.14 -10.83 -6.67
CA SER A 149 -3.48 -12.12 -7.30
C SER A 149 -2.27 -12.85 -7.89
N GLY A 150 -1.14 -12.15 -8.07
CA GLY A 150 0.01 -12.62 -8.83
C GLY A 150 -0.27 -12.85 -10.33
N GLY A 151 -1.40 -12.36 -10.86
CA GLY A 151 -1.85 -12.66 -12.22
C GLY A 151 -2.25 -11.44 -13.07
N THR A 152 -2.12 -10.22 -12.54
CA THR A 152 -2.41 -8.98 -13.28
C THR A 152 -1.56 -8.89 -14.55
N ALA A 153 -2.20 -8.91 -15.72
CA ALA A 153 -1.53 -9.13 -17.00
C ALA A 153 -0.48 -8.06 -17.31
N GLU A 154 -0.80 -6.80 -17.02
CA GLU A 154 0.05 -5.63 -17.23
C GLU A 154 1.31 -5.71 -16.36
N THR A 155 1.14 -5.96 -15.06
CA THR A 155 2.24 -6.16 -14.10
C THR A 155 3.14 -7.33 -14.51
N MET A 156 2.54 -8.45 -14.90
CA MET A 156 3.30 -9.64 -15.32
C MET A 156 4.05 -9.41 -16.63
N SER A 157 3.46 -8.68 -17.57
CA SER A 157 4.11 -8.33 -18.85
C SER A 157 5.33 -7.45 -18.62
N ALA A 158 5.21 -6.41 -17.79
CA ALA A 158 6.34 -5.58 -17.40
C ALA A 158 7.41 -6.41 -16.68
N TYR A 159 7.00 -7.27 -15.73
CA TYR A 159 7.92 -8.15 -15.02
C TYR A 159 8.74 -9.04 -15.97
N TYR A 160 8.10 -9.76 -16.90
CA TYR A 160 8.84 -10.64 -17.81
C TYR A 160 9.83 -9.87 -18.69
N TYR A 161 9.48 -8.66 -19.11
CA TYR A 161 10.39 -7.79 -19.84
C TYR A 161 11.61 -7.41 -18.99
N PHE A 162 11.40 -6.89 -17.78
CA PHE A 162 12.50 -6.48 -16.90
C PHE A 162 13.35 -7.67 -16.40
N TRP A 163 12.75 -8.85 -16.26
CA TRP A 163 13.45 -10.11 -15.96
C TRP A 163 14.48 -10.47 -17.03
N GLU A 164 14.11 -10.35 -18.31
CA GLU A 164 15.05 -10.55 -19.42
C GLU A 164 16.13 -9.46 -19.41
N GLN A 165 15.75 -8.20 -19.19
CA GLN A 165 16.71 -7.08 -19.17
C GLN A 165 17.74 -7.20 -18.04
N SER A 166 17.36 -7.75 -16.89
CA SER A 166 18.26 -7.97 -15.76
C SER A 166 19.16 -9.21 -15.91
N GLY A 167 19.09 -9.93 -17.04
CA GLY A 167 19.84 -11.17 -17.23
C GLY A 167 19.33 -12.31 -16.35
N GLU A 168 18.03 -12.32 -16.04
CA GLU A 168 17.37 -13.36 -15.26
C GLU A 168 17.90 -13.53 -13.82
N ASP A 169 18.37 -12.44 -13.22
CA ASP A 169 18.81 -12.42 -11.83
C ASP A 169 17.70 -11.93 -10.86
N GLY A 170 17.22 -12.85 -10.02
CA GLY A 170 16.25 -12.60 -8.94
C GLY A 170 16.70 -11.61 -7.89
N SER A 171 18.00 -11.35 -7.76
CA SER A 171 18.53 -10.38 -6.79
C SER A 171 18.06 -8.94 -7.05
N HIS A 172 17.58 -8.64 -8.25
CA HIS A 172 17.00 -7.36 -8.63
C HIS A 172 15.50 -7.23 -8.33
N PHE A 173 14.84 -8.29 -7.85
CA PHE A 173 13.38 -8.31 -7.71
C PHE A 173 12.90 -8.55 -6.29
N VAL A 174 11.79 -7.89 -5.96
CA VAL A 174 10.97 -8.15 -4.78
C VAL A 174 9.55 -8.39 -5.22
N ALA A 175 8.87 -9.34 -4.59
CA ALA A 175 7.45 -9.58 -4.81
C ALA A 175 6.62 -9.06 -3.63
N ILE A 176 5.50 -8.41 -3.93
CA ILE A 176 4.43 -8.09 -2.96
C ILE A 176 3.13 -8.72 -3.48
N THR A 177 2.63 -9.72 -2.77
CA THR A 177 1.57 -10.61 -3.25
C THR A 177 0.83 -11.30 -2.11
N ASP A 178 -0.34 -11.89 -2.39
CA ASP A 178 -1.01 -12.76 -1.41
C ASP A 178 -0.28 -14.10 -1.24
N PRO A 179 -0.44 -14.75 -0.06
CA PRO A 179 -0.05 -16.14 0.13
C PRO A 179 -0.68 -17.07 -0.93
N ASP A 180 0.06 -18.11 -1.30
CA ASP A 180 -0.27 -19.14 -2.29
C ASP A 180 -0.47 -18.65 -3.75
N SER A 181 -0.17 -17.37 -4.00
CA SER A 181 -0.28 -16.76 -5.33
C SER A 181 0.75 -17.33 -6.33
N ASN A 182 0.46 -17.17 -7.63
CA ASN A 182 1.41 -17.55 -8.67
C ASN A 182 2.70 -16.72 -8.61
N LEU A 183 2.60 -15.46 -8.20
CA LEU A 183 3.75 -14.58 -8.04
C LEU A 183 4.65 -15.01 -6.88
N GLU A 184 4.09 -15.50 -5.77
CA GLU A 184 4.90 -16.07 -4.69
C GLU A 184 5.70 -17.28 -5.18
N LYS A 185 5.03 -18.25 -5.80
CA LYS A 185 5.66 -19.48 -6.31
C LYS A 185 6.80 -19.17 -7.28
N MET A 186 6.53 -18.25 -8.21
CA MET A 186 7.52 -17.80 -9.18
C MET A 186 8.68 -17.03 -8.54
N ALA A 187 8.40 -16.16 -7.56
CA ALA A 187 9.45 -15.44 -6.83
C ALA A 187 10.37 -16.38 -6.05
N ILE A 188 9.83 -17.45 -5.46
CA ILE A 188 10.62 -18.51 -4.81
C ILE A 188 11.50 -19.24 -5.84
N GLU A 189 10.89 -19.72 -6.93
CA GLU A 189 11.60 -20.45 -8.00
C GLU A 189 12.75 -19.62 -8.59
N ARG A 190 12.54 -18.32 -8.74
CA ARG A 190 13.47 -17.38 -9.36
C ARG A 190 14.39 -16.67 -8.37
N ASN A 191 14.41 -17.10 -7.11
CA ASN A 191 15.27 -16.57 -6.06
C ASN A 191 15.19 -15.03 -5.93
N PHE A 192 13.96 -14.50 -5.90
CA PHE A 192 13.77 -13.08 -5.63
C PHE A 192 14.42 -12.70 -4.31
N ARG A 193 15.00 -11.48 -4.26
CA ARG A 193 15.66 -10.94 -3.06
C ARG A 193 14.77 -11.06 -1.83
N LYS A 194 13.47 -10.79 -1.98
CA LYS A 194 12.50 -10.88 -0.90
C LYS A 194 11.07 -11.02 -1.43
N ILE A 195 10.23 -11.65 -0.61
CA ILE A 195 8.78 -11.70 -0.82
C ILE A 195 8.12 -11.10 0.42
N PHE A 196 7.27 -10.10 0.23
CA PHE A 196 6.43 -9.55 1.27
C PHE A 196 4.99 -10.01 1.07
N MET A 197 4.43 -10.59 2.12
CA MET A 197 3.04 -11.05 2.07
C MET A 197 2.07 -9.90 2.29
N ALA A 198 1.08 -9.84 1.43
CA ALA A 198 -0.07 -8.97 1.60
C ALA A 198 -1.02 -9.52 2.66
N ASP A 199 -1.87 -8.62 3.18
CA ASP A 199 -3.01 -9.01 4.01
C ASP A 199 -4.21 -9.31 3.11
N SER A 200 -4.59 -10.59 3.05
CA SER A 200 -5.72 -11.04 2.23
C SER A 200 -7.05 -10.40 2.66
N THR A 201 -7.15 -9.94 3.91
CA THR A 201 -8.27 -9.20 4.51
C THR A 201 -8.26 -7.70 4.23
N VAL A 202 -7.42 -7.25 3.28
CA VAL A 202 -7.37 -5.85 2.85
C VAL A 202 -7.58 -5.76 1.35
N GLY A 203 -8.60 -5.01 0.94
CA GLY A 203 -8.82 -4.69 -0.47
C GLY A 203 -7.74 -3.76 -1.02
N GLY A 204 -7.38 -3.91 -2.29
CA GLY A 204 -6.25 -3.17 -2.89
C GLY A 204 -6.32 -1.64 -2.72
N ARG A 205 -7.51 -1.03 -2.77
CA ARG A 205 -7.67 0.42 -2.57
C ARG A 205 -7.37 0.93 -1.16
N TYR A 206 -7.24 0.03 -0.18
CA TYR A 206 -6.91 0.35 1.22
C TYR A 206 -5.54 -0.25 1.62
N SER A 207 -4.69 -0.57 0.65
CA SER A 207 -3.42 -1.28 0.85
C SER A 207 -2.26 -0.38 1.30
N ALA A 208 -2.48 0.94 1.43
CA ALA A 208 -1.41 1.91 1.70
C ALA A 208 -0.64 1.66 3.01
N LEU A 209 -1.28 0.99 3.98
CA LEU A 209 -0.65 0.61 5.25
C LEU A 209 -0.29 -0.89 5.31
N THR A 210 -0.45 -1.63 4.21
CA THR A 210 0.05 -3.02 4.08
C THR A 210 1.43 -3.00 3.41
N ALA A 211 1.97 -4.18 3.07
CA ALA A 211 3.23 -4.29 2.35
C ALA A 211 3.25 -3.46 1.05
N PHE A 212 2.11 -3.35 0.36
CA PHE A 212 1.99 -2.58 -0.89
C PHE A 212 2.33 -1.09 -0.72
N GLY A 213 2.06 -0.50 0.44
CA GLY A 213 2.45 0.88 0.71
C GLY A 213 3.69 1.00 1.59
N LEU A 214 3.84 0.17 2.62
CA LEU A 214 4.94 0.29 3.58
C LEU A 214 6.31 -0.10 3.01
N VAL A 215 6.37 -1.02 2.05
CA VAL A 215 7.63 -1.40 1.39
C VAL A 215 8.12 -0.25 0.51
N PRO A 216 7.31 0.28 -0.44
CA PRO A 216 7.68 1.49 -1.19
C PRO A 216 7.99 2.69 -0.31
N ALA A 217 7.19 2.94 0.74
CA ALA A 217 7.40 4.06 1.66
C ALA A 217 8.79 4.00 2.31
N ALA A 218 9.17 2.85 2.87
CA ALA A 218 10.47 2.68 3.49
C ALA A 218 11.61 2.84 2.47
N LEU A 219 11.45 2.34 1.25
CA LEU A 219 12.44 2.49 0.17
C LEU A 219 12.59 3.95 -0.28
N MET A 220 11.51 4.74 -0.24
CA MET A 220 11.55 6.20 -0.45
C MET A 220 12.11 6.96 0.76
N GLY A 221 12.46 6.28 1.86
CA GLY A 221 12.97 6.91 3.08
C GLY A 221 11.88 7.52 3.96
N ILE A 222 10.60 7.22 3.69
CA ILE A 222 9.47 7.63 4.53
C ILE A 222 9.44 6.74 5.78
N ASP A 223 9.34 7.38 6.94
CA ASP A 223 9.23 6.68 8.23
C ASP A 223 7.86 5.98 8.34
N ALA A 224 7.84 4.68 8.04
CA ALA A 224 6.67 3.82 8.12
C ALA A 224 6.06 3.77 9.55
N ASN A 225 6.88 3.82 10.60
CA ASN A 225 6.38 3.83 11.98
C ASN A 225 5.65 5.14 12.30
N ARG A 226 6.19 6.27 11.83
CA ARG A 226 5.53 7.57 11.98
C ARG A 226 4.23 7.63 11.20
N ALA A 227 4.19 7.05 10.00
CA ALA A 227 2.96 6.95 9.21
C ALA A 227 1.88 6.14 9.95
N LEU A 228 2.22 4.95 10.48
CA LEU A 228 1.29 4.14 11.27
C LEU A 228 0.85 4.84 12.56
N THR A 229 1.75 5.53 13.24
CA THR A 229 1.43 6.31 14.44
C THR A 229 0.43 7.43 14.13
N SER A 230 0.65 8.15 13.03
CA SER A 230 -0.26 9.20 12.59
C SER A 230 -1.64 8.63 12.22
N ALA A 231 -1.68 7.46 11.59
CA ALA A 231 -2.92 6.77 11.28
C ALA A 231 -3.68 6.33 12.55
N SER A 232 -3.00 5.76 13.54
CA SER A 232 -3.60 5.43 14.84
C SER A 232 -4.15 6.68 15.54
N THR A 233 -3.45 7.83 15.48
CA THR A 233 -3.95 9.09 16.05
C THR A 233 -5.24 9.53 15.38
N VAL A 234 -5.31 9.55 14.05
CA VAL A 234 -6.53 9.91 13.32
C VAL A 234 -7.69 8.97 13.65
N MET A 235 -7.40 7.68 13.82
CA MET A 235 -8.40 6.70 14.22
C MET A 235 -8.95 6.95 15.62
N ASN A 236 -8.08 7.20 16.61
CA ASN A 236 -8.49 7.50 17.98
C ASN A 236 -9.28 8.82 18.06
N ASP A 237 -8.82 9.87 17.37
CA ASP A 237 -9.54 11.15 17.29
C ASP A 237 -10.94 10.97 16.67
N THR A 238 -11.05 10.07 15.70
CA THR A 238 -12.34 9.74 15.05
C THR A 238 -13.24 8.96 16.01
N GLU A 239 -12.69 8.05 16.80
CA GLU A 239 -13.42 7.33 17.84
C GLU A 239 -13.99 8.31 18.86
N ASP A 240 -13.15 9.20 19.39
CA ASP A 240 -13.56 10.23 20.34
C ASP A 240 -14.62 11.17 19.74
N ALA A 241 -14.46 11.60 18.48
CA ALA A 241 -15.43 12.45 17.81
C ALA A 241 -16.79 11.74 17.57
N LEU A 242 -16.77 10.44 17.27
CA LEU A 242 -17.99 9.65 17.05
C LEU A 242 -18.73 9.34 18.36
N PHE A 243 -18.01 9.16 19.47
CA PHE A 243 -18.62 8.90 20.78
C PHE A 243 -19.04 10.17 21.53
N LEU A 244 -18.39 11.31 21.29
CA LEU A 244 -18.71 12.58 21.97
C LEU A 244 -19.79 13.42 21.27
N GLY A 245 -20.34 12.96 20.15
CA GLY A 245 -21.46 13.64 19.47
C GLY A 245 -21.14 15.07 19.03
N ALA A 246 -19.86 15.38 18.80
CA ALA A 246 -19.38 16.71 18.37
C ALA A 246 -19.85 17.02 16.94
#